data_AF-A0A9W5PMT9-F1
#
_entry.id   AF-A0A9W5PMT9-F1
#
_cell.length_a   1.000
_cell.length_b   1.000
_cell.length_c   1.000
_cell.angle_alpha   90.00
_cell.angle_beta   90.00
_cell.angle_gamma   90.00
#
_symmetry.space_group_name_H-M   'P 1'
#
loop_
_entity.id
_entity.type
_entity.pdbx_description
1 polymer ?
#
loop_
_entity_poly.entity_id
_entity_poly.type
_entity_poly.pdbx_seq_one_letter_code
_entity_poly.pdbx_strand_id
1 'polypeptide(L)'
;ELDGMPIVKVPSKRLNGANFIICHKSATVAPVKLAEYRLHMDPPGISGSLAEGRIYFDAFVLNNKKEAIYVHKKKESSGGGDTKTTPKSK
;
A
#
# COMPACT_ATOMS: atom_id res chain seq x y z
N GLU A 1 0.15 8.82 -18.40
CA GLU A 1 0.88 7.54 -18.48
C GLU A 1 2.30 7.82 -18.93
N LEU A 2 3.26 7.00 -18.48
CA LEU A 2 4.64 7.00 -18.98
C LEU A 2 4.97 5.55 -19.32
N ASP A 3 5.38 5.28 -20.56
CA ASP A 3 5.77 3.94 -21.04
C ASP A 3 4.75 2.81 -20.72
N GLY A 4 3.45 3.10 -20.85
CA GLY A 4 2.38 2.13 -20.55
C GLY A 4 2.13 1.90 -19.05
N MET A 5 2.80 2.65 -18.17
CA MET A 5 2.54 2.69 -16.74
C MET A 5 1.57 3.82 -16.39
N PRO A 6 0.41 3.51 -15.76
CA PRO A 6 -0.51 4.52 -15.27
C PRO A 6 0.11 5.28 -14.10
N ILE A 7 0.14 6.61 -14.22
CA ILE A 7 0.65 7.50 -13.17
C ILE A 7 -0.51 7.86 -12.26
N VAL A 8 -0.47 7.36 -11.03
CA VAL A 8 -1.47 7.67 -10.00
C VAL A 8 -0.91 8.75 -9.09
N LYS A 9 -1.55 9.93 -9.09
CA LYS A 9 -1.18 11.03 -8.18
C LYS A 9 -1.76 10.74 -6.80
N VAL A 10 -0.91 10.76 -5.78
CA VAL A 10 -1.29 10.52 -4.39
C VAL A 10 -0.68 11.60 -3.48
N PRO A 11 -1.41 12.07 -2.45
CA PRO A 11 -0.86 13.00 -1.47
C PRO A 11 0.35 12.41 -0.75
N SER A 12 1.35 13.24 -0.44
CA SER A 12 2.60 12.81 0.21
C SER A 12 2.37 12.10 1.55
N LYS A 13 1.30 12.45 2.28
CA LYS A 13 0.91 11.79 3.54
C LYS A 13 0.58 10.30 3.36
N ARG A 14 0.18 9.85 2.16
CA ARG A 14 -0.12 8.44 1.88
C ARG A 14 1.10 7.61 1.47
N LEU A 15 2.22 8.26 1.13
CA LEU A 15 3.44 7.64 0.60
C LEU A 15 4.56 7.50 1.66
N ASN A 16 4.34 7.90 2.91
CA ASN A 16 5.24 7.74 4.07
C ASN A 16 6.75 7.82 3.74
N GLY A 17 7.20 8.96 3.19
CA GLY A 17 8.63 9.21 2.92
C GLY A 17 9.15 8.64 1.59
N ALA A 18 8.32 8.01 0.77
CA ALA A 18 8.64 7.68 -0.61
C ALA A 18 8.31 8.86 -1.55
N ASN A 19 9.17 9.05 -2.57
CA ASN A 19 8.89 9.96 -3.67
C ASN A 19 7.90 9.32 -4.66
N PHE A 20 8.14 8.05 -5.00
CA PHE A 20 7.26 7.24 -5.83
C PHE A 20 7.48 5.74 -5.60
N ILE A 21 6.48 4.96 -6.00
CA ILE A 21 6.50 3.49 -5.96
C ILE A 21 6.13 3.00 -7.36
N ILE A 22 6.87 2.02 -7.88
CA ILE A 22 6.55 1.31 -9.12
C ILE A 22 6.21 -0.13 -8.73
N CYS A 23 5.03 -0.59 -9.13
CA CYS A 23 4.58 -1.96 -8.88
C CYS A 23 4.18 -2.61 -10.19
N HIS A 24 4.64 -3.84 -10.41
CA HIS A 24 4.06 -4.68 -11.46
C HIS A 24 2.67 -5.20 -11.04
N LYS A 25 1.73 -5.36 -11.98
CA LYS A 25 0.36 -5.82 -11.68
C LYS A 25 0.30 -7.17 -10.95
N SER A 26 1.30 -8.03 -11.14
CA SER A 26 1.36 -9.33 -10.48
C SER A 26 1.97 -9.28 -9.08
N ALA A 27 2.55 -8.15 -8.65
CA ALA A 27 3.40 -8.05 -7.47
C ALA A 27 2.65 -8.16 -6.14
N THR A 28 1.44 -7.61 -6.08
CA THR A 28 0.59 -7.63 -4.88
C THR A 28 -0.59 -8.57 -5.07
N VAL A 29 -0.97 -9.25 -3.99
CA VAL A 29 -2.28 -9.90 -3.89
C VAL A 29 -3.18 -8.94 -3.12
N ALA A 30 -4.34 -8.64 -3.68
CA ALA A 30 -5.33 -7.76 -3.09
C ALA A 30 -6.52 -8.56 -2.56
N PRO A 31 -6.38 -9.30 -1.43
CA PRO A 31 -7.50 -10.05 -0.90
C PRO A 31 -8.57 -9.09 -0.41
N VAL A 32 -9.81 -9.40 -0.77
CA VAL A 32 -11.00 -8.75 -0.27
C VAL A 32 -11.52 -9.59 0.89
N LYS A 33 -11.53 -9.03 2.10
CA LYS A 33 -12.00 -9.74 3.30
C LYS A 33 -13.24 -9.05 3.83
N LEU A 34 -14.28 -9.84 4.10
CA LEU A 34 -15.46 -9.37 4.83
C LEU A 34 -15.06 -9.21 6.30
N ALA A 35 -15.01 -7.96 6.77
CA ALA A 35 -14.58 -7.61 8.12
C ALA A 35 -15.69 -7.81 9.13
N GLU A 36 -16.89 -7.36 8.77
CA GLU A 36 -18.03 -7.39 9.64
C GLU A 36 -19.30 -7.42 8.79
N TYR A 37 -20.28 -8.17 9.27
CA TYR A 37 -21.60 -8.27 8.67
C TYR A 37 -22.63 -8.20 9.78
N ARG A 38 -23.52 -7.22 9.71
CA ARG A 38 -24.62 -7.03 10.66
C ARG A 38 -25.95 -7.08 9.91
N LEU A 39 -26.89 -7.84 10.46
CA LEU A 39 -28.28 -7.87 10.01
C LEU A 39 -29.14 -7.15 11.03
N HIS A 40 -29.85 -6.12 10.59
CA HIS A 40 -30.85 -5.41 11.38
C HIS A 40 -32.23 -5.94 10.99
N MET A 41 -32.99 -6.40 11.99
CA MET A 41 -34.39 -6.79 11.83
C MET A 41 -35.28 -5.59 12.10
N ASP A 42 -36.28 -5.35 11.24
CA ASP A 42 -37.20 -4.20 11.30
C ASP A 42 -36.52 -2.83 11.44
N PRO A 43 -35.56 -2.49 10.56
CA PRO A 43 -34.90 -1.20 10.58
C PRO A 43 -35.88 -0.07 10.22
N PRO A 44 -35.74 1.12 10.85
CA PRO A 44 -36.61 2.24 10.54
C PRO A 44 -36.45 2.67 9.07
N GLY A 45 -37.56 2.75 8.34
CA GLY A 45 -37.60 3.25 6.95
C GLY A 45 -37.66 2.17 5.86
N ILE A 46 -37.66 0.88 6.20
CA ILE A 46 -37.77 -0.23 5.24
C ILE A 46 -38.54 -1.39 5.87
N SER A 47 -39.52 -1.95 5.16
CA SER A 47 -40.19 -3.19 5.58
C SER A 47 -39.35 -4.39 5.16
N GLY A 48 -38.47 -4.89 6.04
CA GLY A 48 -37.60 -6.03 5.77
C GLY A 48 -36.37 -6.07 6.70
N SER A 49 -35.32 -6.78 6.32
CA SER A 49 -34.04 -6.81 7.05
C SER A 49 -32.98 -6.00 6.31
N LEU A 50 -32.21 -5.16 7.01
CA LEU A 50 -31.08 -4.42 6.44
C LEU A 50 -29.78 -5.16 6.74
N ALA A 51 -29.04 -5.50 5.69
CA ALA A 51 -27.72 -6.11 5.77
C ALA A 51 -26.63 -5.06 5.56
N GLU A 52 -25.79 -4.85 6.57
CA GLU A 52 -24.64 -3.95 6.51
C GLU A 52 -23.34 -4.74 6.52
N GLY A 53 -22.47 -4.49 5.53
CA GLY A 53 -21.18 -5.14 5.40
C GLY A 53 -20.03 -4.14 5.42
N ARG A 54 -18.96 -4.46 6.17
CA ARG A 54 -17.67 -3.77 6.07
C ARG A 54 -16.69 -4.66 5.31
N ILE A 55 -16.07 -4.12 4.28
CA ILE A 55 -15.08 -4.82 3.47
C ILE A 55 -13.70 -4.20 3.74
N TYR A 56 -12.73 -5.04 4.07
CA TYR A 56 -11.32 -4.64 4.11
C TYR A 56 -10.60 -5.04 2.83
N PHE A 57 -9.76 -4.12 2.37
CA PHE A 57 -8.81 -4.33 1.30
C PHE A 57 -7.43 -4.38 1.91
N ASP A 58 -6.66 -5.39 1.54
CA ASP A 58 -5.27 -5.55 1.96
C ASP A 58 -4.37 -5.66 0.74
N ALA A 59 -3.07 -5.49 0.92
CA ALA A 59 -2.08 -5.63 -0.14
C ALA A 59 -0.87 -6.42 0.37
N PHE A 60 -0.87 -7.73 0.12
CA PHE A 60 0.25 -8.60 0.49
C PHE A 60 1.23 -8.75 -0.66
N VAL A 61 2.52 -8.77 -0.33
CA VAL A 61 3.60 -9.07 -1.26
C VAL A 61 4.15 -10.44 -0.91
N LEU A 62 4.08 -11.39 -1.84
CA LEU A 62 4.69 -12.71 -1.62
C LEU A 62 6.21 -12.59 -1.77
N ASN A 63 6.96 -13.39 -1.01
CA ASN A 63 8.43 -13.35 -1.02
C ASN A 63 9.05 -13.56 -2.40
N ASN A 64 8.43 -14.39 -3.25
CA ASN A 64 8.86 -14.63 -4.63
C ASN A 64 8.61 -13.44 -5.58
N LYS A 65 7.74 -12.49 -5.19
CA LYS A 65 7.37 -11.32 -6.00
C LYS A 65 7.87 -9.99 -5.43
N LYS A 66 8.66 -10.02 -4.36
CA LYS A 66 9.20 -8.82 -3.70
C LYS A 66 9.98 -7.92 -4.66
N GLU A 67 10.67 -8.51 -5.64
CA GLU A 67 11.50 -7.79 -6.60
C GLU A 67 10.68 -7.07 -7.69
N ALA A 68 9.37 -7.33 -7.76
CA ALA A 68 8.45 -6.67 -8.68
C ALA A 68 7.91 -5.32 -8.16
N ILE A 69 8.43 -4.84 -7.01
CA ILE A 69 8.11 -3.55 -6.41
C ILE A 69 9.40 -2.75 -6.21
N TYR A 70 9.43 -1.55 -6.76
CA TYR A 70 10.51 -0.59 -6.58
C TYR A 70 10.02 0.63 -5.80
N VAL A 71 10.80 1.06 -4.81
CA VAL A 71 10.48 2.23 -3.99
C VAL A 71 11.66 3.21 -4.03
N HIS A 72 11.40 4.41 -4.53
CA HIS A 72 12.33 5.52 -4.35
C HIS A 72 12.00 6.24 -3.05
N LYS A 73 12.88 6.12 -2.05
CA LYS A 73 12.73 6.86 -0.79
C LYS A 73 13.35 8.25 -0.87
N LYS A 74 12.76 9.22 -0.19
CA LYS A 74 13.41 10.51 0.02
C LYS A 74 14.57 10.28 0.99
N LYS A 75 15.75 10.86 0.71
CA LYS A 75 16.82 10.95 1.72
C LYS A 75 16.28 11.79 2.86
N GLU A 76 16.16 11.20 4.05
CA GLU A 76 15.96 11.98 5.26
C GLU A 76 17.17 12.91 5.39
N SER A 77 16.92 14.20 5.57
CA SER A 77 17.96 15.15 5.95
C SER A 77 18.38 14.83 7.38
N SER A 78 19.31 13.88 7.52
CA SER A 78 20.05 13.66 8.76
C SER A 78 20.87 14.92 9.04
N GLY A 79 20.64 15.55 10.19
CA GLY A 79 21.63 16.42 10.82
C GLY A 79 22.96 15.66 10.96
N GLY A 80 24.07 16.41 10.89
CA GLY A 80 25.42 15.91 10.64
C GLY A 80 25.93 14.82 11.60
N GLY A 81 26.90 14.05 11.10
CA GLY A 81 27.61 13.00 11.85
C GLY A 81 28.54 12.19 10.94
N ASP A 82 29.74 12.72 10.75
CA ASP A 82 31.01 12.18 10.23
C ASP A 82 31.06 10.87 9.43
N THR A 83 31.61 11.01 8.22
CA THR A 83 32.12 9.94 7.36
C THR A 83 33.29 9.19 8.01
N LYS A 84 33.18 7.87 8.16
CA LYS A 84 34.35 6.98 8.24
C LYS A 84 34.24 5.84 7.24
N THR A 85 34.93 6.04 6.12
CA THR A 85 35.30 5.06 5.10
C THR A 85 35.98 3.85 5.76
N THR A 86 35.53 2.63 5.45
CA THR A 86 36.25 1.39 5.80
C THR A 86 36.61 0.66 4.49
N PRO A 87 37.88 0.24 4.31
CA PRO A 87 38.45 -0.12 3.01
C PRO A 87 38.08 -1.53 2.55
N LYS A 88 38.00 -1.74 1.23
CA LYS A 88 37.89 -3.07 0.60
C LYS A 88 39.10 -3.93 0.99
N SER A 89 38.85 -5.12 1.53
CA SER A 89 39.87 -6.17 1.69
C SER A 89 39.86 -7.10 0.47
N LYS A 90 41.04 -7.18 -0.16
CA LYS A 90 41.62 -8.23 -1.04
C LYS A 90 40.69 -9.13 -1.85
#